data_AF-A0A2S8BCW8-F1
#
_entry.id   AF-A0A2S8BCW8-F1
#
_cell.length_a   1.000
_cell.length_b   1.000
_cell.length_c   1.000
_cell.angle_alpha   90.00
_cell.angle_beta   90.00
_cell.angle_gamma   90.00
#
_symmetry.space_group_name_H-M   'P 1'
#
loop_
_entity.id
_entity.type
_entity.pdbx_description
1 polymer ?
#
loop_
_entity_poly.entity_id
_entity_poly.type
_entity_poly.pdbx_seq_one_letter_code
_entity_poly.pdbx_strand_id
1 'polypeptide(L)'
;MLHDEHRDPDEVAAFLQRWLLVDDTRARQMLRFLSSPLWRAYTSTYVEGYRLLRGWLDGRPAGMALTERFGRLLDEPLIPSALR
;
A
#
# COMPACT_ATOMS: atom_id res chain seq x y z
N MET A 1 1.78 2.07 14.78
CA MET A 1 2.85 1.31 15.48
C MET A 1 4.25 1.90 15.25
N LEU A 2 4.95 1.61 14.14
CA LEU A 2 6.35 2.03 13.98
C LEU A 2 6.55 3.55 13.81
N HIS A 3 5.83 4.16 12.86
CA HIS A 3 6.09 5.56 12.48
C HIS A 3 5.23 6.60 13.21
N ASP A 4 3.98 6.25 13.52
CA ASP A 4 3.03 7.15 14.16
C ASP A 4 3.13 7.05 15.69
N GLU A 5 2.98 5.83 16.20
CA GLU A 5 3.03 5.53 17.63
C GLU A 5 4.46 5.34 18.19
N HIS A 6 5.50 5.34 17.35
CA HIS A 6 6.91 5.17 17.75
C HIS A 6 7.18 3.95 18.66
N ARG A 7 6.46 2.83 18.42
CA ARG A 7 6.57 1.60 19.22
C ARG A 7 7.94 0.94 19.08
N ASP A 8 8.31 0.15 20.09
CA ASP A 8 9.61 -0.53 20.16
C ASP A 8 9.87 -1.45 18.95
N PRO A 9 11.08 -1.43 18.36
CA PRO A 9 11.43 -2.28 17.22
C PRO A 9 11.17 -3.78 17.41
N ASP A 10 11.42 -4.34 18.60
CA ASP A 10 11.20 -5.77 18.87
C ASP A 10 9.70 -6.08 18.95
N GLU A 11 8.91 -5.14 19.45
CA GLU A 11 7.45 -5.27 19.48
C GLU A 11 6.84 -5.21 18.07
N VAL A 12 7.35 -4.33 17.22
CA VAL A 12 6.98 -4.28 15.80
C VAL A 12 7.41 -5.56 15.08
N ALA A 13 8.61 -6.08 15.36
CA ALA A 13 9.07 -7.35 14.79
C ALA A 13 8.16 -8.52 15.22
N ALA A 14 7.77 -8.60 16.49
CA ALA A 14 6.83 -9.62 16.98
C ALA A 14 5.44 -9.50 16.32
N PHE A 15 4.98 -8.27 16.06
CA PHE A 15 3.74 -8.04 15.31
C PHE A 15 3.85 -8.55 13.86
N LEU A 16 4.96 -8.26 13.17
CA LEU A 16 5.19 -8.74 11.81
C LEU A 16 5.24 -10.26 11.74
N GLN A 17 5.93 -10.92 12.68
CA GLN A 17 5.99 -12.39 12.75
C GLN A 17 4.59 -13.00 12.91
N ARG A 18 3.77 -12.44 13.82
CA ARG A 18 2.43 -12.94 14.11
C ARG A 18 1.48 -12.82 12.91
N TRP A 19 1.47 -11.67 12.24
CA TRP A 19 0.43 -11.37 11.25
C TRP A 19 0.86 -11.66 9.82
N LEU A 20 2.16 -11.64 9.54
CA LEU A 20 2.69 -11.99 8.21
C LEU A 20 3.23 -13.42 8.15
N LEU A 21 3.23 -14.14 9.29
CA LEU A 21 3.68 -15.53 9.41
C LEU A 21 5.11 -15.72 8.91
N VAL A 22 5.99 -14.78 9.27
CA VAL A 22 7.41 -14.78 8.92
C VAL A 22 8.27 -15.04 10.16
N ASP A 23 9.49 -15.53 9.96
CA ASP A 23 10.47 -15.68 11.04
C ASP A 23 11.07 -14.34 11.49
N ASP A 24 11.81 -14.36 12.61
CA ASP A 24 12.47 -13.17 13.18
C ASP A 24 13.46 -12.53 12.21
N THR A 25 14.25 -13.33 11.48
CA THR A 25 15.22 -12.82 10.51
C THR A 25 14.54 -11.99 9.43
N ARG A 26 13.43 -12.52 8.89
CA ARG A 26 12.62 -11.86 7.88
C ARG A 26 11.91 -10.64 8.45
N ALA A 27 11.34 -10.72 9.65
CA ALA A 27 10.70 -9.59 10.31
C ALA A 27 11.67 -8.42 10.53
N ARG A 28 12.90 -8.70 10.97
CA ARG A 28 13.95 -7.68 11.14
C ARG A 28 14.41 -7.08 9.80
N GLN A 29 14.49 -7.88 8.75
CA GLN A 29 14.78 -7.35 7.40
C GLN A 29 13.66 -6.44 6.89
N MET A 30 12.39 -6.82 7.11
CA MET A 30 11.25 -5.98 6.75
C MET A 30 11.25 -4.68 7.56
N LEU A 31 11.57 -4.74 8.85
CA LEU A 31 11.68 -3.56 9.70
C LEU A 31 12.75 -2.59 9.20
N ARG A 32 13.93 -3.09 8.78
CA ARG A 32 14.97 -2.24 8.14
C ARG A 32 14.45 -1.52 6.89
N PHE A 33 13.67 -2.21 6.06
CA PHE A 33 13.08 -1.62 4.87
C PHE A 33 12.03 -0.55 5.21
N LEU A 34 11.14 -0.86 6.16
CA LEU A 34 10.10 0.07 6.63
C LEU A 34 10.69 1.31 7.31
N SER A 35 11.84 1.19 7.98
CA SER A 35 12.54 2.33 8.58
C SER A 35 13.35 3.17 7.60
N SER A 36 13.52 2.75 6.35
CA SER A 36 14.29 3.51 5.36
C SER A 36 13.54 4.80 4.97
N PRO A 37 14.17 5.99 5.05
CA PRO A 37 13.53 7.24 4.63
C PRO A 37 13.06 7.24 3.18
N LEU A 38 13.79 6.52 2.31
CA LEU A 38 13.50 6.40 0.88
C LEU A 38 12.34 5.43 0.61
N TRP A 39 12.30 4.32 1.35
CA TRP A 39 11.41 3.19 1.03
C TRP A 39 10.20 3.06 1.95
N ARG A 40 10.15 3.78 3.09
CA ARG A 40 9.09 3.62 4.10
C ARG A 40 7.68 3.77 3.55
N ALA A 41 7.49 4.62 2.54
CA ALA A 41 6.18 4.82 1.92
C ALA A 41 5.78 3.68 0.96
N TYR A 42 6.75 2.90 0.47
CA TYR A 42 6.53 1.93 -0.61
C TYR A 42 5.50 0.87 -0.25
N THR A 43 5.53 0.33 0.96
CA THR A 43 4.52 -0.65 1.39
C THR A 43 3.12 -0.04 1.47
N SER A 44 3.02 1.21 1.96
CA SER A 44 1.73 1.89 2.07
C SER A 44 1.11 2.23 0.71
N THR A 45 1.91 2.47 -0.33
CA THR A 45 1.35 2.79 -1.66
C THR A 45 0.57 1.63 -2.28
N TYR A 46 0.90 0.37 -1.95
CA TYR A 46 0.11 -0.78 -2.40
C TYR A 46 -1.28 -0.80 -1.77
N VAL A 47 -1.35 -0.66 -0.45
CA VAL A 47 -2.62 -0.74 0.29
C VAL A 47 -3.49 0.47 -0.01
N GLU A 48 -2.92 1.68 0.05
CA GLU A 48 -3.65 2.92 -0.23
C GLU A 48 -4.00 3.07 -1.71
N GLY A 49 -3.10 2.65 -2.60
CA GLY A 49 -3.34 2.65 -4.04
C GLY A 49 -4.49 1.74 -4.42
N TYR A 50 -4.56 0.54 -3.82
CA TYR A 50 -5.68 -0.37 -4.03
C TYR A 50 -7.02 0.25 -3.58
N ARG A 51 -7.04 0.86 -2.40
CA ARG A 51 -8.24 1.52 -1.86
C ARG A 51 -8.70 2.68 -2.77
N LEU A 52 -7.76 3.50 -3.23
CA LEU A 52 -8.03 4.60 -4.15
C LEU A 52 -8.61 4.09 -5.48
N LEU A 53 -7.92 3.14 -6.11
CA LEU A 53 -8.32 2.63 -7.42
C LEU A 53 -9.65 1.88 -7.36
N ARG A 54 -9.93 1.14 -6.29
CA ARG A 54 -11.22 0.48 -6.10
C ARG A 54 -12.36 1.49 -6.14
N GLY A 55 -12.30 2.54 -5.33
CA GLY A 55 -13.35 3.57 -5.32
C GLY A 55 -13.51 4.26 -6.69
N TRP A 56 -12.40 4.53 -7.37
CA TRP A 56 -12.43 5.12 -8.70
C TRP A 56 -13.00 4.18 -9.78
N LEU A 57 -12.69 2.88 -9.73
CA LEU A 57 -13.23 1.87 -10.67
C LEU A 57 -14.73 1.60 -10.42
N ASP A 58 -15.14 1.61 -9.16
CA ASP A 58 -16.54 1.45 -8.76
C ASP A 58 -17.38 2.67 -9.18
N GLY A 59 -16.82 3.88 -9.08
CA GLY A 59 -17.43 5.14 -9.53
C GLY A 59 -17.44 5.36 -11.05
N ARG A 60 -17.46 4.29 -11.86
CA ARG A 60 -17.52 4.39 -13.33
C ARG A 60 -18.84 5.00 -13.82
N PRO A 61 -18.85 5.76 -14.94
CA PRO A 61 -20.08 6.35 -15.46
C PRO A 61 -21.04 5.24 -15.93
N ALA A 62 -22.34 5.52 -15.90
CA ALA A 62 -23.34 4.57 -16.37
C ALA A 62 -23.09 4.21 -17.84
N GLY A 63 -23.13 2.91 -18.15
CA GLY A 63 -22.86 2.38 -19.49
C GLY A 63 -21.38 2.12 -19.80
N MET A 64 -20.44 2.60 -18.98
CA MET A 64 -19.02 2.29 -19.14
C MET A 64 -18.69 0.92 -18.55
N ALA A 65 -17.96 0.09 -19.32
CA ALA A 65 -17.48 -1.19 -18.82
C ALA A 65 -16.33 -1.01 -17.80
N LEU A 66 -16.20 -1.94 -16.86
CA LEU A 66 -15.09 -1.92 -15.91
C LEU A 66 -13.73 -2.01 -16.61
N THR A 67 -13.62 -2.86 -17.63
CA THR A 67 -12.39 -3.05 -18.43
C THR A 67 -12.00 -1.79 -19.19
N GLU A 68 -12.97 -1.06 -19.73
CA GLU A 68 -12.75 0.23 -20.40
C GLU A 68 -12.20 1.27 -19.41
N ARG A 69 -12.83 1.41 -18.24
CA ARG A 69 -12.34 2.32 -17.20
C ARG A 69 -10.95 1.92 -16.71
N PHE A 70 -10.68 0.62 -16.55
CA PHE A 70 -9.36 0.11 -16.18
C PHE A 70 -8.30 0.41 -17.25
N GLY A 71 -8.64 0.30 -18.54
CA GLY A 71 -7.74 0.59 -19.66
C GLY A 71 -7.14 2.00 -19.57
N ARG A 72 -7.89 2.99 -19.11
CA ARG A 72 -7.38 4.36 -18.89
C ARG A 72 -6.20 4.42 -17.91
N LEU A 73 -6.12 3.52 -16.92
CA LEU A 73 -4.98 3.45 -16.00
C LEU A 73 -3.69 2.98 -16.70
N LEU A 74 -3.82 2.30 -17.83
CA LEU A 74 -2.71 1.82 -18.65
C LEU A 74 -2.34 2.82 -19.75
N ASP A 75 -3.33 3.51 -20.30
CA ASP A 75 -3.18 4.36 -21.48
C ASP A 75 -2.92 5.84 -21.14
N GLU A 76 -3.31 6.30 -19.94
CA GLU A 76 -3.20 7.71 -19.54
C GLU A 76 -2.26 7.91 -18.35
N PRO A 77 -1.51 9.03 -18.29
CA PRO A 77 -0.60 9.34 -17.19
C PRO A 77 -1.35 9.90 -15.97
N LEU A 78 -2.28 9.12 -15.42
CA LEU A 78 -3.11 9.54 -14.29
C LEU A 78 -2.30 9.60 -12.99
N ILE A 79 -2.42 10.72 -12.29
CA ILE A 79 -1.83 10.92 -10.96
C ILE A 79 -2.91 10.80 -9.87
N PRO A 80 -2.56 10.46 -8.61
CA PRO A 80 -3.54 10.22 -7.56
C PRO A 80 -4.55 11.36 -7.33
N SER A 81 -4.16 12.62 -7.54
CA SER A 81 -5.07 13.77 -7.42
C SER A 81 -6.16 13.81 -8.49
N ALA A 82 -5.96 13.17 -9.64
CA ALA A 82 -6.96 13.04 -10.70
C ALA A 82 -7.96 11.90 -10.47
N LEU A 83 -7.72 11.05 -9.45
CA LEU A 83 -8.51 9.86 -9.14
C LEU A 83 -9.36 10.00 -7.86
N ARG A 84 -9.20 11.11 -7.13
CA ARG A 84 -9.91 11.41 -5.88
C ARG A 84 -11.20 12.18 -6.12
#